data_AF-A0A357JAF8-F1
#
_entry.id   AF-A0A357JAF8-F1
#
_cell.length_a   1.000
_cell.length_b   1.000
_cell.length_c   1.000
_cell.angle_alpha   90.00
_cell.angle_beta   90.00
_cell.angle_gamma   90.00
#
_symmetry.space_group_name_H-M   'P 1'
#
loop_
_entity.id
_entity.type
_entity.pdbx_description
1 polymer ?
#
loop_
_entity_poly.entity_id
_entity_poly.type
_entity_poly.pdbx_seq_one_letter_code
_entity_poly.pdbx_strand_id
1 'polypeptide(L)'
;MRGRSARALARAGVIAGLVVLPIALAGCGPAPWNNWGYETSSPTPTSTRQTVAPPVKNDLSSGATQRDLQAGAVKATVDYWSTLSMDKWTADALKPISLSLITTIEPNDGQKVYLQRATMVAVPQSDTGDLAPLDPQVDAASVNPGYLVLSPYSYSQNFTVGPVPSNAISVTVQFTYDFLVQTTPTSNEYAKQTASDTLTIAIAQQ
;
A
#
# COMPACT_ATOMS: atom_id res chain seq x y z
N MET A 1 -63.28 2.73 30.34
CA MET A 1 -64.35 2.94 29.33
C MET A 1 -64.17 1.90 28.24
N ARG A 2 -65.27 1.18 27.91
CA ARG A 2 -65.53 0.30 26.74
C ARG A 2 -64.48 -0.79 26.45
N GLY A 3 -64.75 -2.08 26.44
CA GLY A 3 -65.98 -2.87 26.44
C GLY A 3 -65.61 -4.21 25.79
N ARG A 4 -65.60 -5.30 26.56
CA ARG A 4 -66.51 -6.46 26.38
C ARG A 4 -66.41 -7.16 25.02
N SER A 5 -65.88 -8.38 25.00
CA SER A 5 -66.68 -9.63 24.87
C SER A 5 -66.39 -10.26 23.51
N ALA A 6 -66.41 -11.56 23.22
CA ALA A 6 -66.64 -12.82 23.94
C ALA A 6 -66.05 -13.91 23.00
N ARG A 7 -65.53 -15.04 23.52
CA ARG A 7 -66.13 -16.41 23.47
C ARG A 7 -66.70 -16.77 22.08
N ALA A 8 -66.54 -17.96 21.50
CA ALA A 8 -66.52 -19.33 22.01
C ALA A 8 -66.34 -20.23 20.75
N LEU A 9 -65.89 -21.49 20.76
CA LEU A 9 -66.58 -22.73 21.12
C LEU A 9 -65.62 -23.83 20.59
N ALA A 10 -65.19 -24.81 21.39
CA ALA A 10 -65.80 -26.14 21.52
C ALA A 10 -65.72 -26.99 20.23
N ARG A 11 -65.54 -28.32 20.22
CA ARG A 11 -65.23 -29.43 21.15
C ARG A 11 -65.16 -30.66 20.22
N ALA A 12 -64.77 -31.80 20.79
CA ALA A 12 -64.90 -33.18 20.28
C ALA A 12 -63.84 -33.59 19.23
N GLY A 13 -63.11 -34.68 19.34
CA GLY A 13 -63.24 -35.86 20.21
C GLY A 13 -63.21 -37.11 19.32
N VAL A 14 -62.37 -38.09 19.66
CA VAL A 14 -62.66 -39.54 19.75
C VAL A 14 -61.33 -40.32 19.76
N ILE A 15 -61.32 -41.28 20.69
CA ILE A 15 -60.27 -42.22 21.07
C ILE A 15 -60.43 -43.51 20.24
N ALA A 16 -59.32 -44.08 19.76
CA ALA A 16 -59.07 -45.52 19.59
C ALA A 16 -57.61 -45.64 19.11
N GLY A 17 -56.70 -46.47 19.62
CA GLY A 17 -56.84 -47.71 20.34
C GLY A 17 -55.86 -48.71 19.71
N LEU A 18 -54.92 -49.20 20.51
CA LEU A 18 -54.21 -50.49 20.40
C LEU A 18 -53.09 -50.70 19.32
N VAL A 19 -51.91 -51.03 19.85
CA VAL A 19 -51.18 -52.31 19.67
C VAL A 19 -50.01 -52.42 18.66
N VAL A 20 -48.80 -52.52 19.26
CA VAL A 20 -47.74 -53.54 19.08
C VAL A 20 -46.91 -53.57 17.78
N LEU A 21 -45.65 -53.11 17.93
CA LEU A 21 -44.34 -53.76 17.66
C LEU A 21 -43.97 -54.25 16.23
N PRO A 22 -42.67 -54.47 15.92
CA PRO A 22 -41.98 -53.82 14.82
C PRO A 22 -41.52 -54.80 13.74
N ILE A 23 -41.48 -54.35 12.48
CA ILE A 23 -40.75 -55.06 11.42
C ILE A 23 -40.03 -54.02 10.56
N ALA A 24 -38.70 -54.09 10.60
CA ALA A 24 -37.81 -53.35 9.72
C ALA A 24 -37.92 -53.88 8.30
N LEU A 25 -38.21 -53.02 7.31
CA LEU A 25 -37.93 -53.27 5.90
C LEU A 25 -37.15 -52.09 5.32
N ALA A 26 -35.88 -52.36 5.04
CA ALA A 26 -35.06 -51.60 4.11
C ALA A 26 -35.71 -51.60 2.72
N GLY A 27 -35.67 -50.46 2.03
CA GLY A 27 -36.06 -50.40 0.62
C GLY A 27 -36.56 -49.04 0.16
N CYS A 28 -35.71 -48.00 0.21
CA CYS A 28 -35.91 -46.83 -0.66
C CYS A 28 -34.96 -46.98 -1.85
N GLY A 29 -35.34 -47.83 -2.80
CA GLY A 29 -34.75 -47.83 -4.14
C GLY A 29 -35.38 -46.70 -4.96
N PRO A 30 -34.63 -46.00 -5.82
CA PRO A 30 -35.20 -44.96 -6.67
C PRO A 30 -36.24 -45.56 -7.63
N ALA A 31 -37.31 -44.81 -7.85
CA ALA A 31 -38.44 -45.26 -8.64
C ALA A 31 -38.07 -45.53 -10.12
N PRO A 32 -38.66 -46.57 -10.75
CA PRO A 32 -38.21 -47.10 -12.05
C PRO A 32 -38.57 -46.23 -13.27
N TRP A 33 -39.30 -45.13 -13.11
CA TRP A 33 -39.63 -44.20 -14.20
C TRP A 33 -38.54 -43.16 -14.47
N ASN A 34 -37.42 -43.19 -13.76
CA ASN A 34 -36.33 -42.21 -13.91
C ASN A 34 -35.25 -42.62 -14.93
N ASN A 35 -35.46 -43.66 -15.74
CA ASN A 35 -34.53 -44.16 -16.76
C ASN A 35 -34.60 -43.42 -18.10
N TRP A 36 -34.72 -42.09 -18.08
CA TRP A 36 -34.41 -41.29 -19.26
C TRP A 36 -32.94 -40.90 -19.17
N GLY A 37 -32.11 -41.67 -19.88
CA GLY A 37 -30.68 -41.47 -19.98
C GLY A 37 -30.34 -40.06 -20.45
N TYR A 38 -29.76 -39.29 -19.55
CA TYR A 38 -28.85 -38.21 -19.85
C TYR A 38 -27.71 -38.32 -18.84
N GLU A 39 -26.68 -39.08 -19.19
CA GLU A 39 -25.35 -38.90 -18.61
C GLU A 39 -24.79 -37.57 -19.11
N THR A 40 -25.34 -36.46 -18.61
CA THR A 40 -24.65 -35.18 -18.69
C THR A 40 -23.67 -35.17 -17.54
N SER A 41 -22.46 -35.67 -17.80
CA SER A 41 -21.30 -35.38 -16.97
C SER A 41 -21.08 -33.87 -16.99
N SER A 42 -21.73 -33.16 -16.07
CA SER A 42 -21.53 -31.74 -15.89
C SER A 42 -20.16 -31.56 -15.22
N PRO A 43 -19.17 -30.92 -15.88
CA PRO A 43 -17.91 -30.64 -15.22
C PRO A 43 -18.21 -29.72 -14.05
N THR A 44 -17.94 -30.20 -12.83
CA THR A 44 -17.97 -29.36 -11.64
C THR A 44 -16.88 -28.31 -11.83
N PRO A 45 -17.18 -27.00 -11.87
CA PRO A 45 -16.15 -25.99 -11.95
C PRO A 45 -15.32 -26.09 -10.68
N THR A 46 -14.08 -26.55 -10.83
CA THR A 46 -13.09 -26.44 -9.76
C THR A 46 -12.79 -24.96 -9.61
N SER A 47 -13.44 -24.33 -8.62
CA SER A 47 -13.11 -22.96 -8.24
C SER A 47 -11.72 -22.98 -7.65
N THR A 48 -10.72 -22.72 -8.49
CA THR A 48 -9.38 -22.37 -8.03
C THR A 48 -9.54 -21.08 -7.25
N ARG A 49 -9.53 -21.16 -5.91
CA ARG A 49 -9.41 -19.96 -5.07
C ARG A 49 -8.11 -19.29 -5.45
N GLN A 50 -8.23 -18.19 -6.18
CA GLN A 50 -7.11 -17.32 -6.49
C GLN A 50 -6.64 -16.76 -5.14
N THR A 51 -5.46 -17.18 -4.71
CA THR A 51 -4.83 -16.63 -3.51
C THR A 51 -4.55 -15.17 -3.81
N VAL A 52 -5.33 -14.26 -3.21
CA VAL A 52 -5.12 -12.82 -3.37
C VAL A 52 -3.78 -12.49 -2.73
N ALA A 53 -2.84 -11.96 -3.53
CA ALA A 53 -1.56 -11.51 -3.02
C ALA A 53 -1.81 -10.51 -1.87
N PRO A 54 -1.02 -10.58 -0.78
CA PRO A 54 -1.18 -9.64 0.33
C PRO A 54 -1.03 -8.20 -0.17
N PRO A 55 -1.78 -7.24 0.41
CA PRO A 55 -1.76 -5.87 -0.06
C PRO A 55 -0.35 -5.28 0.08
N VAL A 56 0.21 -4.83 -1.03
CA VAL A 56 1.49 -4.13 -1.07
C VAL A 56 1.32 -2.76 -0.41
N LYS A 57 2.23 -2.41 0.51
CA LYS A 57 2.29 -1.06 1.09
C LYS A 57 2.49 -0.04 -0.04
N ASN A 58 1.67 0.99 -0.10
CA ASN A 58 1.82 2.07 -1.07
C ASN A 58 1.83 3.42 -0.36
N ASP A 59 3.01 3.99 -0.17
CA ASP A 59 3.20 5.28 0.48
C ASP A 59 2.61 6.45 -0.34
N LEU A 60 2.37 6.29 -1.64
CA LEU A 60 1.75 7.29 -2.52
C LEU A 60 0.30 6.94 -2.89
N SER A 61 -0.39 6.09 -2.13
CA SER A 61 -1.77 5.68 -2.44
C SER A 61 -2.76 6.84 -2.54
N SER A 62 -2.53 7.92 -1.79
CA SER A 62 -3.31 9.18 -1.83
C SER A 62 -2.78 10.20 -2.84
N GLY A 63 -1.78 9.86 -3.64
CA GLY A 63 -1.09 10.74 -4.59
C GLY A 63 0.11 11.49 -4.00
N ALA A 64 0.12 11.73 -2.68
CA ALA A 64 1.21 12.39 -1.96
C ALA A 64 1.38 11.84 -0.54
N THR A 65 2.55 12.04 0.04
CA THR A 65 2.89 11.72 1.43
C THR A 65 3.93 12.71 1.98
N GLN A 66 3.87 12.99 3.28
CA GLN A 66 4.82 13.84 3.97
C GLN A 66 5.65 13.01 4.96
N ARG A 67 6.93 13.34 5.08
CA ARG A 67 7.89 12.70 6.00
C ARG A 67 8.65 13.76 6.79
N ASP A 68 8.85 13.47 8.07
CA ASP A 68 9.77 14.21 8.92
C ASP A 68 11.01 13.34 9.15
N LEU A 69 12.18 13.86 8.77
CA LEU A 69 13.47 13.20 8.86
C LEU A 69 14.36 13.97 9.83
N GLN A 70 15.07 13.25 10.70
CA GLN A 70 16.02 13.84 11.63
C GLN A 70 17.45 13.48 11.21
N ALA A 71 18.32 14.48 11.10
CA ALA A 71 19.76 14.29 10.93
C ALA A 71 20.49 15.23 11.89
N GLY A 72 21.00 14.71 13.00
CA GLY A 72 21.66 15.56 14.00
C GLY A 72 20.73 16.67 14.50
N ALA A 73 21.13 17.93 14.30
CA ALA A 73 20.37 19.13 14.68
C ALA A 73 19.33 19.54 13.64
N VAL A 74 19.40 19.01 12.42
CA VAL A 74 18.49 19.35 11.32
C VAL A 74 17.27 18.43 11.35
N LYS A 75 16.08 19.05 11.35
CA LYS A 75 14.82 18.41 11.03
C LYS A 75 14.45 18.79 9.59
N ALA A 76 14.29 17.81 8.72
CA ALA A 76 13.83 18.00 7.35
C ALA A 76 12.39 17.51 7.21
N THR A 77 11.50 18.37 6.71
CA THR A 77 10.16 17.98 6.27
C THR A 77 10.19 17.84 4.76
N VAL A 78 9.81 16.65 4.28
CA VAL A 78 9.83 16.29 2.86
C VAL A 78 8.44 15.88 2.42
N ASP A 79 7.91 16.57 1.43
CA ASP A 79 6.69 16.20 0.72
C ASP A 79 7.07 15.46 -0.55
N TYR A 80 6.51 14.26 -0.74
CA TYR A 80 6.67 13.47 -1.96
C TYR A 80 5.33 13.32 -2.66
N TRP A 81 5.33 13.41 -3.98
CA TRP A 81 4.14 13.15 -4.79
C TRP A 81 4.50 12.64 -6.17
N SER A 82 3.52 12.02 -6.82
CA SER A 82 3.62 11.63 -8.23
C SER A 82 2.57 12.40 -9.04
N THR A 83 2.97 12.96 -10.17
CA THR A 83 2.03 13.53 -11.16
C THR A 83 1.37 12.45 -12.00
N LEU A 84 1.93 11.23 -12.01
CA LEU A 84 1.34 10.04 -12.63
C LEU A 84 0.42 9.35 -11.61
N SER A 85 -0.83 9.07 -12.00
CA SER A 85 -1.79 8.37 -11.14
C SER A 85 -1.36 6.92 -10.88
N MET A 86 -1.68 6.38 -9.70
CA MET A 86 -1.18 5.07 -9.27
C MET A 86 -1.64 3.90 -10.16
N ASP A 87 -2.76 4.03 -10.89
CA ASP A 87 -3.20 3.04 -11.89
C ASP A 87 -2.32 3.03 -13.15
N LYS A 88 -1.52 4.09 -13.37
CA LYS A 88 -0.57 4.23 -14.47
C LYS A 88 0.87 3.93 -14.07
N TRP A 89 1.11 3.60 -12.80
CA TRP A 89 2.40 3.12 -12.32
C TRP A 89 2.64 1.67 -12.75
N THR A 90 2.73 1.41 -14.05
CA THR A 90 2.95 0.08 -14.61
C THR A 90 4.46 -0.23 -14.77
N ALA A 91 4.79 -1.48 -15.08
CA ALA A 91 6.18 -1.92 -15.21
C ALA A 91 6.96 -1.09 -16.25
N ASP A 92 6.38 -0.88 -17.44
CA ASP A 92 7.03 -0.20 -18.57
C ASP A 92 6.94 1.34 -18.51
N ALA A 93 6.13 1.89 -17.60
CA ALA A 93 5.95 3.33 -17.50
C ALA A 93 7.17 4.05 -16.90
N LEU A 94 7.41 5.29 -17.31
CA LEU A 94 8.26 6.22 -16.57
C LEU A 94 7.45 6.81 -15.41
N LYS A 95 7.93 6.60 -14.18
CA LYS A 95 7.19 6.88 -12.95
C LYS A 95 7.85 8.08 -12.23
N PRO A 96 7.35 9.32 -12.44
CA PRO A 96 7.93 10.52 -11.83
C PRO A 96 7.61 10.60 -10.33
N ILE A 97 8.60 10.99 -9.54
CA ILE A 97 8.48 11.32 -8.12
C ILE A 97 9.01 12.74 -7.95
N SER A 98 8.10 13.66 -7.71
CA SER A 98 8.42 15.02 -7.32
C SER A 98 8.56 15.10 -5.82
N LEU A 99 9.44 15.98 -5.35
CA LEU A 99 9.59 16.27 -3.94
C LEU A 99 9.79 17.77 -3.67
N SER A 100 9.45 18.16 -2.44
CA SER A 100 9.75 19.45 -1.83
C SER A 100 10.32 19.20 -0.44
N LEU A 101 11.46 19.82 -0.13
CA LEU A 101 12.17 19.64 1.12
C LEU A 101 12.43 21.00 1.76
N ILE A 102 12.05 21.14 3.02
CA ILE A 102 12.37 22.30 3.86
C ILE A 102 12.97 21.81 5.17
N THR A 103 13.86 22.60 5.75
CA THR A 103 14.52 22.26 7.02
C THR A 103 14.27 23.30 8.10
N THR A 104 14.31 22.82 9.34
CA THR A 104 14.52 23.60 10.55
C THR A 104 15.75 23.07 11.29
N ILE A 105 16.29 23.87 12.20
CA ILE A 105 17.45 23.49 13.01
C ILE A 105 17.19 23.78 14.49
N GLU A 106 17.61 22.87 15.36
CA GLU A 106 17.51 23.01 16.82
C GLU A 106 18.86 22.70 17.51
N PRO A 107 19.39 23.61 18.36
CA PRO A 107 18.90 24.97 18.61
C PRO A 107 19.07 25.86 17.37
N ASN A 108 18.22 26.89 17.26
CA ASN A 108 18.31 27.87 16.19
C ASN A 108 19.08 29.11 16.68
N ASP A 109 20.41 29.05 16.63
CA ASP A 109 21.28 30.17 17.03
C ASP A 109 21.65 31.07 15.83
N GLY A 110 21.00 30.88 14.67
CA GLY A 110 21.28 31.62 13.44
C GLY A 110 22.24 30.92 12.47
N GLN A 111 22.54 29.63 12.68
CA GLN A 111 23.25 28.81 11.70
C GLN A 111 22.40 28.59 10.46
N LYS A 112 23.04 28.51 9.28
CA LYS A 112 22.38 28.13 8.03
C LYS A 112 22.52 26.63 7.76
N VAL A 113 21.55 26.08 7.04
CA VAL A 113 21.50 24.68 6.60
C VAL A 113 21.47 24.65 5.08
N TYR A 114 22.42 23.93 4.49
CA TYR A 114 22.58 23.80 3.06
C TYR A 114 22.40 22.34 2.64
N LEU A 115 21.68 22.07 1.56
CA LEU A 115 21.67 20.78 0.90
C LEU A 115 22.84 20.70 -0.08
N GLN A 116 23.73 19.73 0.12
CA GLN A 116 24.84 19.48 -0.78
C GLN A 116 24.45 18.47 -1.87
N ARG A 117 23.66 17.45 -1.52
CA ARG A 117 23.32 16.37 -2.43
C ARG A 117 22.01 15.69 -2.03
N ALA A 118 21.17 15.43 -3.02
CA ALA A 118 20.05 14.49 -2.94
C ALA A 118 20.32 13.29 -3.87
N THR A 119 20.02 12.09 -3.40
CA THR A 119 20.22 10.86 -4.19
C THR A 119 19.00 9.98 -4.07
N MET A 120 18.55 9.42 -5.20
CA MET A 120 17.47 8.47 -5.31
C MET A 120 17.99 7.16 -5.89
N VAL A 121 17.66 6.03 -5.25
CA VAL A 121 17.88 4.68 -5.76
C VAL A 121 16.56 3.93 -5.74
N ALA A 122 16.21 3.28 -6.85
CA ALA A 122 15.00 2.48 -6.95
C ALA A 122 15.34 1.00 -7.02
N VAL A 123 14.71 0.19 -6.18
CA VAL A 123 14.88 -1.27 -6.13
C VAL A 123 13.52 -1.92 -6.37
N PRO A 124 13.26 -2.45 -7.58
CA PRO A 124 12.01 -3.16 -7.86
C PRO A 124 11.93 -4.44 -7.02
N GLN A 125 10.72 -4.86 -6.68
CA GLN A 125 10.46 -6.02 -5.85
C GLN A 125 9.49 -6.94 -6.56
N SER A 126 9.76 -8.25 -6.52
CA SER A 126 8.88 -9.31 -7.01
C SER A 126 8.28 -10.09 -5.84
N ASP A 127 7.46 -11.09 -6.13
CA ASP A 127 6.98 -12.09 -5.17
C ASP A 127 8.11 -12.95 -4.56
N THR A 128 9.22 -13.10 -5.28
CA THR A 128 10.41 -13.84 -4.83
C THR A 128 11.45 -12.98 -4.09
N GLY A 129 11.23 -11.66 -4.01
CA GLY A 129 12.12 -10.70 -3.37
C GLY A 129 12.65 -9.61 -4.31
N ASP A 130 13.69 -8.92 -3.85
CA ASP A 130 14.35 -7.81 -4.54
C ASP A 130 14.86 -8.20 -5.93
N LEU A 131 14.64 -7.30 -6.88
CA LEU A 131 15.21 -7.33 -8.22
C LEU A 131 16.44 -6.41 -8.28
N ALA A 132 17.16 -6.44 -9.40
CA ALA A 132 18.33 -5.58 -9.59
C ALA A 132 17.96 -4.10 -9.41
N PRO A 133 18.74 -3.33 -8.62
CA PRO A 133 18.50 -1.91 -8.44
C PRO A 133 18.71 -1.15 -9.75
N LEU A 134 17.94 -0.08 -9.95
CA LEU A 134 18.15 0.88 -11.03
C LEU A 134 19.34 1.78 -10.71
N ASP A 135 19.93 2.38 -11.73
CA ASP A 135 21.02 3.33 -11.58
C ASP A 135 20.62 4.51 -10.67
N PRO A 136 21.50 4.93 -9.75
CA PRO A 136 21.22 6.04 -8.86
C PRO A 136 21.06 7.34 -9.65
N GLN A 137 20.07 8.13 -9.26
CA GLN A 137 19.93 9.51 -9.71
C GLN A 137 20.43 10.44 -8.62
N VAL A 138 21.33 11.35 -8.99
CA VAL A 138 22.00 12.25 -8.06
C VAL A 138 21.78 13.69 -8.53
N ASP A 139 21.28 14.52 -7.61
CA ASP A 139 21.35 15.97 -7.75
C ASP A 139 22.37 16.51 -6.74
N ALA A 140 23.45 17.08 -7.25
CA ALA A 140 24.52 17.65 -6.45
C ALA A 140 24.53 19.17 -6.64
N ALA A 141 24.74 19.89 -5.54
CA ALA A 141 24.72 21.34 -5.56
C ALA A 141 25.82 21.90 -6.48
N SER A 142 25.43 22.82 -7.37
CA SER A 142 26.33 23.54 -8.28
C SER A 142 26.96 24.80 -7.65
N VAL A 143 26.54 25.14 -6.44
CA VAL A 143 26.99 26.32 -5.67
C VAL A 143 27.64 25.89 -4.37
N ASN A 144 28.62 26.67 -3.90
CA ASN A 144 29.26 26.47 -2.61
C ASN A 144 28.54 27.29 -1.52
N PRO A 145 28.25 26.74 -0.33
CA PRO A 145 28.52 25.36 0.11
C PRO A 145 27.45 24.34 -0.32
N GLY A 146 26.28 24.83 -0.76
CA GLY A 146 25.14 24.04 -1.22
C GLY A 146 23.91 24.92 -1.41
N TYR A 147 22.76 24.33 -1.72
CA TYR A 147 21.50 25.07 -1.81
C TYR A 147 20.96 25.37 -0.40
N LEU A 148 20.59 26.62 -0.11
CA LEU A 148 19.99 26.98 1.18
C LEU A 148 18.60 26.33 1.30
N VAL A 149 18.39 25.50 2.32
CA VAL A 149 17.13 24.76 2.56
C VAL A 149 16.52 25.03 3.93
N LEU A 150 17.06 26.01 4.66
CA LEU A 150 16.48 26.47 5.91
C LEU A 150 15.26 27.34 5.61
N SER A 151 14.15 27.09 6.32
CA SER A 151 12.91 27.86 6.19
C SER A 151 13.18 29.39 6.17
N PRO A 152 12.57 30.14 5.23
CA PRO A 152 11.48 29.76 4.33
C PRO A 152 11.92 29.15 2.98
N TYR A 153 13.21 28.90 2.77
CA TYR A 153 13.72 28.39 1.50
C TYR A 153 13.56 26.87 1.44
N SER A 154 13.05 26.36 0.31
CA SER A 154 12.90 24.93 0.06
C SER A 154 13.70 24.49 -1.16
N TYR A 155 14.04 23.20 -1.16
CA TYR A 155 14.57 22.49 -2.30
C TYR A 155 13.45 21.71 -2.97
N SER A 156 13.37 21.75 -4.31
CA SER A 156 12.40 20.96 -5.07
C SER A 156 13.10 20.23 -6.20
N GLN A 157 12.72 18.98 -6.43
CA GLN A 157 13.30 18.15 -7.49
C GLN A 157 12.32 17.12 -8.02
N ASN A 158 12.53 16.67 -9.25
CA ASN A 158 11.84 15.52 -9.83
C ASN A 158 12.84 14.40 -10.16
N PHE A 159 12.58 13.22 -9.61
CA PHE A 159 13.30 11.98 -9.91
C PHE A 159 12.38 11.05 -10.70
N THR A 160 12.92 10.17 -11.53
CA THR A 160 12.09 9.27 -12.34
C THR A 160 12.47 7.82 -12.14
N VAL A 161 11.57 7.00 -11.62
CA VAL A 161 11.78 5.54 -11.65
C VAL A 161 11.54 5.06 -13.08
N GLY A 162 12.56 4.46 -13.69
CA GLY A 162 12.50 3.93 -15.04
C GLY A 162 11.63 2.68 -15.19
N PRO A 163 11.64 2.05 -16.36
CA PRO A 163 11.02 0.75 -16.56
C PRO A 163 11.60 -0.28 -15.57
N VAL A 164 10.74 -1.16 -15.07
CA VAL A 164 11.12 -2.25 -14.16
C VAL A 164 10.72 -3.58 -14.80
N PRO A 165 11.32 -4.72 -14.38
CA PRO A 165 10.92 -6.03 -14.90
C PRO A 165 9.41 -6.28 -14.75
N SER A 166 8.81 -6.98 -15.70
CA SER A 166 7.35 -7.19 -15.75
C SER A 166 6.79 -8.00 -14.57
N ASN A 167 7.62 -8.74 -13.86
CA ASN A 167 7.27 -9.45 -12.63
C ASN A 167 7.39 -8.57 -11.37
N ALA A 168 7.71 -7.28 -11.49
CA ALA A 168 7.76 -6.37 -10.36
C ALA A 168 6.34 -6.04 -9.87
N ILE A 169 6.11 -6.22 -8.58
CA ILE A 169 4.85 -5.92 -7.89
C ILE A 169 4.91 -4.60 -7.12
N SER A 170 6.12 -4.14 -6.79
CA SER A 170 6.35 -2.86 -6.13
C SER A 170 7.76 -2.35 -6.42
N VAL A 171 8.02 -1.11 -6.03
CA VAL A 171 9.36 -0.53 -6.03
C VAL A 171 9.62 0.11 -4.67
N THR A 172 10.79 -0.18 -4.12
CA THR A 172 11.34 0.51 -2.95
C THR A 172 12.24 1.63 -3.44
N VAL A 173 11.90 2.87 -3.11
CA VAL A 173 12.65 4.06 -3.49
C VAL A 173 13.35 4.60 -2.25
N GLN A 174 14.67 4.65 -2.30
CA GLN A 174 15.52 5.12 -1.22
C GLN A 174 16.03 6.52 -1.55
N PHE A 175 15.75 7.47 -0.67
CA PHE A 175 16.27 8.83 -0.75
C PHE A 175 17.38 9.02 0.29
N THR A 176 18.44 9.73 -0.09
CA THR A 176 19.48 10.19 0.83
C THR A 176 19.75 11.67 0.59
N TYR A 177 19.76 12.44 1.68
CA TYR A 177 19.99 13.88 1.70
C TYR A 177 21.23 14.16 2.53
N ASP A 178 22.23 14.78 1.91
CA ASP A 178 23.44 15.26 2.58
C ASP A 178 23.33 16.76 2.82
N PHE A 179 23.23 17.14 4.09
CA PHE A 179 23.20 18.53 4.55
C PHE A 179 24.56 18.97 5.07
N LEU A 180 24.83 20.27 4.93
CA LEU A 180 25.91 20.99 5.56
C LEU A 180 25.32 22.06 6.49
N VAL A 181 25.65 21.97 7.76
CA VAL A 181 25.22 22.91 8.80
C VAL A 181 26.40 23.78 9.19
N GLN A 182 26.24 25.10 9.21
CA GLN A 182 27.29 25.99 9.75
C GLN A 182 27.56 25.65 11.22
N THR A 183 28.83 25.50 11.62
CA THR A 183 29.18 25.17 13.02
C THR A 183 28.83 26.30 13.99
N THR A 184 28.96 27.56 13.53
CA THR A 184 28.49 28.77 14.21
C THR A 184 27.93 29.76 13.18
N PRO A 185 27.06 30.71 13.60
CA PRO A 185 26.54 31.72 12.68
C PRO A 185 27.66 32.45 11.96
N THR A 186 27.51 32.66 10.65
CA THR A 186 28.49 33.30 9.75
C THR A 186 29.79 32.53 9.48
N SER A 187 29.98 31.35 10.07
CA SER A 187 31.17 30.51 9.85
C SER A 187 31.24 29.94 8.42
N ASN A 188 32.47 29.71 7.96
CA ASN A 188 32.77 28.93 6.74
C ASN A 188 33.14 27.47 7.06
N GLU A 189 32.99 27.05 8.32
CA GLU A 189 33.13 25.67 8.75
C GLU A 189 31.75 25.01 8.83
N TYR A 190 31.67 23.78 8.32
CA TYR A 190 30.41 23.06 8.17
C TYR A 190 30.49 21.65 8.76
N ALA A 191 29.44 21.25 9.47
CA ALA A 191 29.21 19.88 9.88
C ALA A 191 28.32 19.17 8.86
N LYS A 192 28.74 18.00 8.39
CA LYS A 192 27.90 17.16 7.54
C LYS A 192 26.87 16.42 8.37
N GLN A 193 25.62 16.44 7.92
CA GLN A 193 24.51 15.68 8.49
C GLN A 193 23.78 14.96 7.37
N THR A 194 23.48 13.67 7.54
CA THR A 194 22.82 12.86 6.49
C THR A 194 21.50 12.33 7.01
N ALA A 195 20.44 12.49 6.21
CA ALA A 195 19.15 11.87 6.42
C ALA A 195 18.88 10.88 5.28
N SER A 196 18.19 9.78 5.59
CA SER A 196 17.70 8.84 4.58
C SER A 196 16.25 8.52 4.82
N ASP A 197 15.53 8.21 3.74
CA ASP A 197 14.13 7.84 3.77
C ASP A 197 13.86 6.72 2.76
N THR A 198 12.77 5.99 2.94
CA THR A 198 12.38 4.89 2.07
C THR A 198 10.87 4.90 1.84
N LEU A 199 10.50 4.94 0.56
CA LEU A 199 9.12 4.82 0.10
C LEU A 199 8.92 3.45 -0.54
N THR A 200 7.78 2.80 -0.28
CA THR A 200 7.32 1.64 -1.04
C THR A 200 6.14 2.06 -1.88
N ILE A 201 6.20 1.82 -3.19
CA ILE A 201 5.16 2.21 -4.13
C ILE A 201 4.76 0.99 -4.94
N ALA A 202 3.46 0.71 -5.01
CA ALA A 202 2.94 -0.43 -5.75
C ALA A 202 3.08 -0.23 -7.27
N ILE A 203 3.35 -1.32 -7.99
CA ILE A 203 3.30 -1.35 -9.45
C ILE A 203 1.95 -1.91 -9.88
N ALA A 204 1.19 -1.13 -10.64
CA ALA A 204 -0.09 -1.54 -11.21
C ALA A 204 0.13 -2.71 -12.18
N GLN A 205 -0.56 -3.80 -11.91
CA GLN A 205 -0.59 -4.98 -12.77
C GLN A 205 -1.58 -4.72 -13.91
N GLN A 206 -1.17 -5.02 -15.15
CA GLN A 206 -2.01 -4.89 -16.34
C GLN A 206 -2.62 -6.23 -16.74
#